data_AF-B3LY25-F1
#
_entry.id   AF-B3LY25-F1
#
_cell.length_a   1.000
_cell.length_b   1.000
_cell.length_c   1.000
_cell.angle_alpha   90.00
_cell.angle_beta   90.00
_cell.angle_gamma   90.00
#
_symmetry.space_group_name_H-M   'P 1'
#
loop_
_entity.id
_entity.type
_entity.pdbx_description
1 polymer ?
#
loop_
_entity_poly.entity_id
_entity_poly.type
_entity_poly.pdbx_seq_one_letter_code
_entity_poly.pdbx_strand_id
1 'polypeptide(L)'
;MVQRLTLRRRLSYNTRSNKRRIVRTPGGRLVYQYVKKNKTVPRCGQCKEKLKGITPSRPSERPRLSKRHKTVSRTYGGVLCHGCLRERIVRAFLLEEQKIVKALKTQRETVVKPVKKVEKKPVKAATKKPAGKAAGKPGAKAAGKKPAPKGALKTKK
;
A
#
# COMPACT_ATOMS: atom_id res chain seq x y z
N MET A 1 24.44 -47.95 17.97
CA MET A 1 23.03 -47.50 17.93
C MET A 1 22.97 -45.97 17.89
N VAL A 2 22.08 -45.34 17.12
CA VAL A 2 21.94 -43.87 17.10
C VAL A 2 21.11 -43.40 18.28
N GLN A 3 21.56 -42.33 18.97
CA GLN A 3 20.85 -41.77 20.13
C GLN A 3 19.50 -41.16 19.72
N ARG A 4 18.40 -41.73 20.25
CA ARG A 4 17.04 -41.19 20.10
C ARG A 4 16.84 -39.94 20.97
N LEU A 5 15.89 -39.09 20.60
CA LEU A 5 15.72 -37.75 21.18
C LEU A 5 14.30 -37.51 21.71
N THR A 6 14.23 -36.95 22.92
CA THR A 6 12.98 -36.59 23.60
C THR A 6 12.65 -35.10 23.45
N LEU A 7 11.36 -34.78 23.39
CA LEU A 7 10.88 -33.39 23.31
C LEU A 7 10.96 -32.73 24.70
N ARG A 8 11.49 -31.49 24.78
CA ARG A 8 11.61 -30.74 26.04
C ARG A 8 10.41 -29.83 26.34
N ARG A 9 9.44 -29.74 25.42
CA ARG A 9 8.17 -29.01 25.59
C ARG A 9 7.01 -30.00 25.50
N ARG A 10 5.92 -29.70 26.22
CA ARG A 10 4.64 -30.43 26.17
C ARG A 10 4.00 -30.49 24.76
N LEU A 11 4.44 -29.63 23.82
CA LEU A 11 3.97 -29.61 22.44
C LEU A 11 4.57 -30.76 21.62
N SER A 12 3.81 -31.84 21.43
CA SER A 12 4.18 -33.03 20.65
C SER A 12 4.21 -32.79 19.13
N TYR A 13 3.16 -32.18 18.58
CA TYR A 13 2.95 -32.05 17.12
C TYR A 13 4.00 -31.21 16.37
N ASN A 14 4.28 -31.61 15.12
CA ASN A 14 5.23 -30.95 14.23
C ASN A 14 4.62 -29.71 13.52
N THR A 15 4.30 -28.67 14.29
CA THR A 15 3.72 -27.43 13.75
C THR A 15 4.78 -26.43 13.29
N ARG A 16 4.39 -25.45 12.46
CA ARG A 16 5.31 -24.40 11.93
C ARG A 16 6.04 -23.59 13.02
N SER A 17 5.51 -23.54 14.25
CA SER A 17 6.12 -22.87 15.42
C SER A 17 6.96 -23.80 16.31
N ASN A 18 6.82 -25.11 16.13
CA ASN A 18 7.40 -26.13 17.00
C ASN A 18 8.54 -26.92 16.32
N LYS A 19 9.21 -26.32 15.34
CA LYS A 19 10.38 -26.91 14.65
C LYS A 19 11.55 -27.07 15.63
N ARG A 20 12.30 -28.15 15.46
CA ARG A 20 13.44 -28.53 16.31
C ARG A 20 14.72 -28.64 15.46
N ARG A 21 15.87 -28.36 16.05
CA ARG A 21 17.21 -28.66 15.52
C ARG A 21 17.89 -29.64 16.48
N ILE A 22 18.55 -30.66 15.93
CA ILE A 22 19.40 -31.56 16.71
C ILE A 22 20.75 -30.85 16.94
N VAL A 23 21.21 -30.80 18.18
CA VAL A 23 22.47 -30.16 18.56
C VAL A 23 23.23 -31.09 19.52
N ARG A 24 24.54 -31.28 19.29
CA ARG A 24 25.45 -31.89 20.26
C ARG A 24 25.72 -30.88 21.36
N THR A 25 25.43 -31.22 22.61
CA THR A 25 25.78 -30.38 23.76
C THR A 25 27.24 -30.61 24.18
N PRO A 26 27.86 -29.69 24.96
CA PRO A 26 29.23 -29.88 25.45
C PRO A 26 29.45 -31.21 26.20
N GLY A 27 28.44 -31.66 26.97
CA GLY A 27 28.46 -32.97 27.64
C GLY A 27 28.18 -34.18 26.73
N GLY A 28 28.51 -34.11 25.43
CA GLY A 28 28.42 -35.21 24.46
C GLY A 28 27.01 -35.67 24.04
N ARG A 29 25.94 -35.20 24.69
CA ARG A 29 24.55 -35.66 24.44
C ARG A 29 23.95 -34.96 23.22
N LEU A 30 23.26 -35.70 22.34
CA LEU A 30 22.37 -35.10 21.35
C LEU A 30 21.08 -34.63 22.04
N VAL A 31 20.65 -33.39 21.77
CA VAL A 31 19.45 -32.79 22.37
C VAL A 31 18.69 -31.95 21.32
N TYR A 32 17.35 -31.93 21.40
CA TYR A 32 16.55 -30.99 20.62
C TYR A 32 16.61 -29.57 21.18
N GLN A 33 16.98 -28.61 20.33
CA GLN A 33 16.77 -27.18 20.55
C GLN A 33 15.58 -26.69 19.71
N TYR A 34 14.71 -25.85 20.29
CA TYR A 34 13.55 -25.31 19.60
C TYR A 34 13.90 -24.06 18.79
N VAL A 35 13.63 -24.09 17.50
CA VAL A 35 13.98 -23.01 16.57
C VAL A 35 12.77 -22.11 16.35
N LYS A 36 12.96 -20.79 16.48
CA LYS A 36 11.93 -19.79 16.14
C LYS A 36 11.67 -19.81 14.62
N LYS A 37 10.48 -19.37 14.19
CA LYS A 37 10.17 -19.19 12.75
C LYS A 37 11.20 -18.23 12.11
N ASN A 38 11.72 -18.61 10.94
CA ASN A 38 12.65 -17.79 10.16
C ASN A 38 12.04 -16.41 9.88
N LYS A 39 12.90 -15.39 9.96
CA LYS A 39 12.52 -13.97 9.87
C LYS A 39 12.43 -13.57 8.39
N THR A 40 11.35 -12.90 7.98
CA THR A 40 11.22 -12.38 6.62
C THR A 40 11.93 -11.03 6.48
N VAL A 41 12.57 -10.81 5.33
CA VAL A 41 13.18 -9.51 5.01
C VAL A 41 12.08 -8.49 4.70
N PRO A 42 12.12 -7.26 5.27
CA PRO A 42 11.20 -6.19 4.91
C PRO A 42 11.22 -5.91 3.41
N ARG A 43 10.05 -5.64 2.84
CA ARG A 43 9.87 -5.43 1.40
C ARG A 43 9.42 -4.00 1.10
N CYS A 44 9.78 -3.50 -0.09
CA CYS A 44 9.28 -2.25 -0.64
C CYS A 44 7.74 -2.31 -0.81
N GLY A 45 7.03 -1.24 -0.42
CA GLY A 45 5.56 -1.18 -0.49
C GLY A 45 4.98 -1.22 -1.91
N GLN A 46 5.73 -0.75 -2.91
CA GLN A 46 5.34 -0.81 -4.33
C GLN A 46 5.96 -2.03 -5.01
N CYS A 47 7.28 -1.99 -5.19
CA CYS A 47 8.03 -2.91 -6.03
C CYS A 47 8.23 -4.30 -5.38
N LYS A 48 7.83 -4.51 -4.12
CA LYS A 48 7.95 -5.76 -3.32
C LYS A 48 9.36 -6.37 -3.18
N GLU A 49 10.38 -5.69 -3.69
CA GLU A 49 11.80 -6.00 -3.51
C GLU A 49 12.24 -6.00 -2.05
N LYS A 50 13.31 -6.73 -1.73
CA LYS A 50 13.92 -6.76 -0.39
C LYS A 50 14.62 -5.43 -0.09
N LEU A 51 14.28 -4.80 1.03
CA LEU A 51 14.93 -3.55 1.47
C LEU A 51 16.34 -3.84 2.02
N LYS A 52 17.36 -3.42 1.27
CA LYS A 52 18.77 -3.47 1.69
C LYS A 52 19.01 -2.57 2.91
N GLY A 53 19.87 -3.01 3.83
CA GLY A 53 20.24 -2.27 5.05
C GLY A 53 19.33 -2.48 6.28
N ILE A 54 18.12 -3.03 6.11
CA ILE A 54 17.20 -3.27 7.22
C ILE A 54 17.28 -4.73 7.68
N THR A 55 17.58 -4.95 8.95
CA THR A 55 17.71 -6.30 9.50
C THR A 55 16.36 -7.03 9.58
N PRO A 56 16.27 -8.29 9.11
CA PRO A 56 15.06 -9.09 9.28
C PRO A 56 14.86 -9.42 10.77
N SER A 57 13.76 -8.93 11.34
CA SER A 57 13.43 -9.07 12.76
C SER A 57 12.01 -9.63 12.93
N ARG A 58 11.78 -10.40 14.00
CA ARG A 58 10.41 -10.74 14.41
C ARG A 58 9.80 -9.50 15.07
N PRO A 59 8.49 -9.19 14.96
CA PRO A 59 7.91 -7.97 15.53
C PRO A 59 8.25 -7.75 17.02
N SER A 60 8.24 -8.81 17.83
CA SER A 60 8.62 -8.81 19.25
C SER A 60 10.11 -8.54 19.52
N GLU A 61 10.98 -8.72 18.54
CA GLU A 61 12.43 -8.48 18.62
C GLU A 61 12.80 -7.10 18.04
N ARG A 62 11.95 -6.53 17.17
CA ARG A 62 12.15 -5.21 16.55
C ARG A 62 12.30 -4.05 17.55
N PRO A 63 11.60 -3.96 18.70
CA PRO A 63 11.89 -2.90 19.67
C PRO A 63 13.31 -3.01 20.27
N ARG A 64 13.80 -4.24 20.50
CA ARG A 64 15.08 -4.54 21.18
C ARG A 64 16.33 -4.24 20.35
N LEU A 65 16.20 -4.07 19.03
CA LEU A 65 17.31 -3.69 18.15
C LEU A 65 17.62 -2.19 18.26
N SER A 66 18.84 -1.78 17.93
CA SER A 66 19.19 -0.35 17.82
C SER A 66 18.48 0.32 16.61
N LYS A 67 18.36 1.66 16.62
CA LYS A 67 17.71 2.41 15.52
C LYS A 67 18.37 2.14 14.16
N ARG A 68 19.72 2.11 14.11
CA ARG A 68 20.56 1.90 12.90
C ARG A 68 20.20 0.62 12.14
N HIS A 69 19.76 -0.44 12.82
CA HIS A 69 19.40 -1.72 12.18
C HIS A 69 17.95 -1.77 11.63
N LYS A 70 17.15 -0.73 11.89
CA LYS A 70 15.71 -0.65 11.52
C LYS A 70 15.43 0.29 10.36
N THR A 71 16.35 1.21 10.05
CA THR A 71 16.16 2.33 9.12
C THR A 71 17.31 2.44 8.13
N VAL A 72 17.12 3.27 7.10
CA VAL A 72 18.17 3.73 6.18
C VAL A 72 18.14 5.25 6.19
N SER A 73 19.29 5.91 6.10
CA SER A 73 19.49 7.37 6.20
C SER A 73 18.96 8.20 5.00
N ARG A 74 17.94 7.71 4.28
CA ARG A 74 17.28 8.40 3.17
C ARG A 74 15.79 8.57 3.42
N THR A 75 15.17 9.52 2.73
CA THR A 75 13.71 9.68 2.71
C THR A 75 13.02 8.35 2.35
N TYR A 76 11.92 8.04 3.02
CA TYR A 76 11.18 6.77 2.87
C TYR A 76 12.01 5.47 3.00
N GLY A 77 13.19 5.50 3.63
CA GLY A 77 14.14 4.37 3.63
C GLY A 77 13.61 3.03 4.15
N GLY A 78 12.59 3.06 5.03
CA GLY A 78 11.89 1.88 5.55
C GLY A 78 10.63 1.44 4.79
N VAL A 79 10.24 2.17 3.76
CA VAL A 79 8.97 2.01 3.02
C VAL A 79 9.22 1.71 1.54
N LEU A 80 10.20 2.38 0.93
CA LEU A 80 10.50 2.32 -0.50
C LEU A 80 11.94 1.86 -0.77
N CYS A 81 12.12 1.12 -1.87
CA CYS A 81 13.46 0.90 -2.42
C CYS A 81 13.96 2.16 -3.14
N HIS A 82 15.24 2.16 -3.51
CA HIS A 82 15.90 3.30 -4.15
C HIS A 82 15.36 3.58 -5.58
N GLY A 83 14.95 2.55 -6.32
CA GLY A 83 14.33 2.68 -7.65
C GLY A 83 13.01 3.44 -7.60
N CYS A 84 11.98 2.86 -6.96
CA CYS A 84 10.67 3.54 -6.87
C CYS A 84 10.66 4.80 -5.99
N LEU A 85 11.76 5.14 -5.28
CA LEU A 85 11.99 6.48 -4.70
C LEU A 85 12.42 7.49 -5.77
N ARG A 86 13.42 7.18 -6.60
CA ARG A 86 13.86 8.04 -7.72
C ARG A 86 12.69 8.36 -8.65
N GLU A 87 11.92 7.35 -9.03
CA GLU A 87 10.72 7.53 -9.84
C GLU A 87 9.70 8.50 -9.22
N ARG A 88 9.52 8.48 -7.89
CA ARG A 88 8.59 9.39 -7.21
C ARG A 88 9.07 10.83 -7.23
N ILE A 89 10.36 11.07 -7.01
CA ILE A 89 10.94 12.42 -7.08
C ILE A 89 10.77 12.99 -8.49
N VAL A 90 11.18 12.23 -9.52
CA VAL A 90 11.08 12.67 -10.93
C VAL A 90 9.61 12.86 -11.34
N ARG A 91 8.71 11.95 -10.98
CA ARG A 91 7.27 12.12 -11.29
C ARG A 91 6.65 13.31 -10.57
N ALA A 92 6.98 13.56 -9.31
CA ALA A 92 6.47 14.72 -8.58
C ALA A 92 6.89 16.03 -9.25
N PHE A 93 8.20 16.18 -9.49
CA PHE A 93 8.79 17.34 -10.15
C PHE A 93 8.16 17.59 -11.54
N LEU A 94 8.16 16.59 -12.43
CA LEU A 94 7.60 16.75 -13.78
C LEU A 94 6.10 17.06 -13.77
N LEU A 95 5.32 16.55 -12.81
CA LEU A 95 3.91 16.88 -12.68
C LEU A 95 3.68 18.31 -12.16
N GLU A 96 4.59 18.84 -11.34
CA GLU A 96 4.53 20.23 -10.87
C GLU A 96 4.93 21.21 -11.98
N GLU A 97 6.03 20.96 -12.68
CA GLU A 97 6.45 21.71 -13.88
C GLU A 97 5.34 21.75 -14.94
N GLN A 98 4.74 20.59 -15.26
CA GLN A 98 3.63 20.54 -16.22
C GLN A 98 2.39 21.31 -15.75
N LYS A 99 2.11 21.39 -14.44
CA LYS A 99 1.00 22.21 -13.92
C LYS A 99 1.29 23.69 -14.08
N ILE A 100 2.50 24.13 -13.76
CA ILE A 100 2.93 25.53 -13.90
C ILE A 100 2.87 25.96 -15.36
N VAL A 101 3.45 25.17 -16.28
CA VAL A 101 3.40 25.45 -17.73
C VAL A 101 1.97 25.50 -18.26
N LYS A 102 1.07 24.62 -17.78
CA LYS A 102 -0.36 24.67 -18.16
C LYS A 102 -1.04 25.94 -17.63
N ALA A 103 -0.82 26.30 -16.37
CA ALA A 103 -1.38 27.51 -15.77
C ALA A 103 -0.93 28.78 -16.52
N LEU A 104 0.37 28.91 -16.81
CA LEU A 104 0.93 30.03 -17.57
C LEU A 104 0.37 30.11 -19.00
N LYS A 105 0.19 28.96 -19.67
CA LYS A 105 -0.49 28.91 -20.99
C LYS A 105 -1.94 29.39 -20.90
N THR A 106 -2.72 28.90 -19.94
CA THR A 106 -4.12 29.35 -19.76
C THR A 106 -4.21 30.85 -19.45
N GLN A 107 -3.31 31.39 -18.63
CA GLN A 107 -3.25 32.83 -18.34
C GLN A 107 -2.92 33.64 -19.61
N ARG A 108 -1.91 33.22 -20.38
CA ARG A 108 -1.57 33.87 -21.66
C ARG A 108 -2.73 33.79 -22.67
N GLU A 109 -3.40 32.65 -22.79
CA GLU A 109 -4.57 32.52 -23.67
C GLU A 109 -5.74 33.43 -23.26
N THR A 110 -5.95 33.66 -21.95
CA THR A 110 -6.95 34.64 -21.49
C THR A 110 -6.55 36.10 -21.77
N VAL A 111 -5.25 36.42 -21.75
CA VAL A 111 -4.74 37.78 -22.02
C VAL A 111 -4.62 38.06 -23.52
N VAL A 112 -4.29 37.06 -24.35
CA VAL A 112 -4.11 37.17 -25.82
C VAL A 112 -5.43 37.02 -26.59
N LYS A 113 -6.56 36.76 -25.90
CA LYS A 113 -7.92 36.87 -26.46
C LYS A 113 -8.67 38.15 -26.00
N PRO A 114 -8.14 39.39 -26.15
CA PRO A 114 -8.95 40.58 -25.96
C PRO A 114 -9.75 40.87 -27.24
N VAL A 115 -11.07 40.97 -27.08
CA VAL A 115 -12.01 41.66 -27.98
C VAL A 115 -12.08 41.19 -29.45
N LYS A 116 -12.94 40.19 -29.70
CA LYS A 116 -13.91 40.30 -30.81
C LYS A 116 -15.34 40.22 -30.25
N LYS A 117 -16.22 41.04 -30.81
CA LYS A 117 -17.48 41.52 -30.23
C LYS A 117 -18.56 40.44 -30.06
N VAL A 118 -19.40 40.59 -29.03
CA VAL A 118 -20.86 40.60 -29.21
C VAL A 118 -21.43 41.78 -28.41
N GLU A 119 -22.13 42.67 -29.10
CA GLU A 119 -22.73 43.89 -28.53
C GLU A 119 -24.11 43.59 -27.92
N LYS A 120 -24.49 44.30 -26.85
CA LYS A 120 -25.86 44.26 -26.30
C LYS A 120 -26.72 45.37 -26.91
N LYS A 121 -27.94 45.07 -27.34
CA LYS A 121 -29.10 45.99 -27.46
C LYS A 121 -30.44 45.20 -27.38
N PRO A 122 -31.62 45.82 -27.12
CA PRO A 122 -32.53 45.31 -26.08
C PRO A 122 -33.97 44.94 -26.50
N VAL A 123 -34.57 44.05 -25.69
CA VAL A 123 -36.00 43.99 -25.22
C VAL A 123 -37.17 44.12 -26.22
N LYS A 124 -38.04 43.08 -26.27
CA LYS A 124 -39.49 43.18 -25.98
C LYS A 124 -40.16 41.80 -25.76
N ALA A 125 -41.38 41.81 -25.25
CA ALA A 125 -41.97 40.72 -24.45
C ALA A 125 -43.02 39.84 -25.16
N ALA A 126 -43.25 38.64 -24.60
CA ALA A 126 -44.54 37.96 -24.64
C ALA A 126 -44.73 37.14 -23.34
N THR A 127 -45.91 37.24 -22.73
CA THR A 127 -46.25 36.71 -21.39
C THR A 127 -47.07 35.41 -21.47
N LYS A 128 -46.93 34.54 -20.45
CA LYS A 128 -48.04 33.86 -19.74
C LYS A 128 -47.55 32.98 -18.55
N LYS A 129 -48.23 33.12 -17.42
CA LYS A 129 -48.23 32.34 -16.13
C LYS A 129 -49.70 32.28 -15.67
N PRO A 130 -50.12 31.63 -14.54
CA PRO A 130 -49.42 30.75 -13.58
C PRO A 130 -49.68 29.24 -13.92
N ALA A 131 -49.55 28.20 -13.08
CA ALA A 131 -49.19 28.00 -11.65
C ALA A 131 -48.37 26.66 -11.51
N GLY A 132 -48.04 26.07 -10.35
CA GLY A 132 -48.34 26.36 -8.93
C GLY A 132 -47.74 25.29 -7.97
N LYS A 133 -48.14 25.32 -6.69
CA LYS A 133 -47.97 24.31 -5.61
C LYS A 133 -46.61 23.58 -5.44
N ALA A 134 -45.82 24.11 -4.51
CA ALA A 134 -45.44 23.50 -3.22
C ALA A 134 -44.90 22.06 -3.08
N ALA A 135 -43.76 21.99 -2.36
CA ALA A 135 -43.36 21.01 -1.35
C ALA A 135 -43.16 19.52 -1.72
N GLY A 136 -42.01 18.96 -1.28
CA GLY A 136 -41.83 17.50 -1.22
C GLY A 136 -40.39 17.01 -1.39
N LYS A 137 -39.62 16.99 -0.29
CA LYS A 137 -38.50 16.03 -0.14
C LYS A 137 -38.99 14.96 0.83
N PRO A 138 -38.93 13.68 0.46
CA PRO A 138 -38.26 12.74 1.38
C PRO A 138 -37.51 11.60 0.66
N GLY A 139 -36.74 10.85 1.45
CA GLY A 139 -36.60 9.41 1.23
C GLY A 139 -35.33 8.95 0.50
N ALA A 140 -34.29 8.62 1.27
CA ALA A 140 -33.24 7.70 0.82
C ALA A 140 -33.68 6.24 1.04
N LYS A 141 -33.40 5.36 0.07
CA LYS A 141 -33.25 3.88 0.11
C LYS A 141 -33.20 3.37 -1.35
N ALA A 142 -32.57 2.26 -1.73
CA ALA A 142 -31.40 1.53 -1.23
C ALA A 142 -30.97 0.50 -2.30
N ALA A 143 -29.71 0.04 -2.26
CA ALA A 143 -29.22 -1.25 -2.79
C ALA A 143 -29.56 -1.70 -4.23
N GLY A 144 -28.56 -1.67 -5.13
CA GLY A 144 -28.54 -2.37 -6.41
C GLY A 144 -27.24 -3.16 -6.62
N LYS A 145 -27.12 -4.34 -5.98
CA LYS A 145 -25.88 -5.14 -5.91
C LYS A 145 -25.78 -6.11 -7.10
N LYS A 146 -24.98 -5.82 -8.13
CA LYS A 146 -24.69 -6.79 -9.21
C LYS A 146 -23.65 -7.83 -8.76
N PRO A 147 -23.91 -9.15 -8.91
CA PRO A 147 -22.97 -10.21 -8.54
C PRO A 147 -21.94 -10.50 -9.66
N ALA A 148 -20.75 -10.97 -9.28
CA ALA A 148 -19.76 -11.53 -10.20
C ALA A 148 -19.95 -13.05 -10.34
N PRO A 149 -19.78 -13.64 -11.54
CA PRO A 149 -19.95 -15.07 -11.76
C PRO A 149 -18.79 -15.90 -11.16
N LYS A 150 -19.10 -17.12 -10.71
CA LYS A 150 -18.13 -18.13 -10.25
C LYS A 150 -18.07 -19.30 -11.24
N GLY A 151 -16.86 -19.76 -11.54
CA GLY A 151 -16.56 -20.99 -12.29
C GLY A 151 -15.06 -21.01 -12.60
N ALA A 152 -14.18 -21.54 -11.74
CA ALA A 152 -13.91 -22.96 -11.48
C ALA A 152 -13.00 -23.61 -12.55
N LEU A 153 -11.77 -23.99 -12.14
CA LEU A 153 -11.30 -25.38 -12.30
C LEU A 153 -10.17 -25.69 -11.31
N LYS A 154 -9.93 -27.00 -11.11
CA LYS A 154 -9.01 -27.58 -10.12
C LYS A 154 -7.63 -27.82 -10.76
N THR A 155 -6.57 -27.74 -9.96
CA THR A 155 -5.39 -28.61 -10.14
C THR A 155 -4.78 -28.97 -8.78
N LYS A 156 -4.68 -30.27 -8.52
CA LYS A 156 -3.83 -30.84 -7.46
C LYS A 156 -2.46 -31.16 -8.08
N LYS A 157 -1.38 -30.79 -7.40
CA LYS A 157 -0.11 -31.55 -7.30
C LYS A 157 0.67 -31.02 -6.09
#